data_AF-A0A7C4MDP2-F1
#
_entry.id   AF-A0A7C4MDP2-F1
#
_cell.length_a   1.000
_cell.length_b   1.000
_cell.length_c   1.000
_cell.angle_alpha   90.00
_cell.angle_beta   90.00
_cell.angle_gamma   90.00
#
_symmetry.space_group_name_H-M   'P 1'
#
loop_
_entity.id
_entity.type
_entity.pdbx_description
1 polymer ?
#
loop_
_entity_poly.entity_id
_entity_poly.type
_entity_poly.pdbx_seq_one_letter_code
_entity_poly.pdbx_strand_id
1 'polypeptide(L)'
;MKTSKVWEILKKFKELCRFRGWRISESDDWVETGNQYHNFLLTRNINPSSFKNIATNRKCVVREGLSYRVVEASYMAWLFSETPPESLVNIFLENPEFSKKVALYDLSSLAEGKNTCVKLNYTDSAVFQEFEKFLERDFGVRIEEYTNLKPRVEDCALAEIL
;
A
#
# COMPACT_ATOMS: atom_id res chain seq x y z
N MET A 1 13.78 -13.19 10.24
CA MET A 1 12.42 -12.60 10.36
C MET A 1 12.36 -11.31 9.55
N LYS A 2 11.87 -11.34 8.31
CA LYS A 2 11.78 -10.14 7.45
C LYS A 2 10.46 -9.35 7.64
N THR A 3 9.41 -10.00 8.13
CA THR A 3 8.10 -9.39 8.42
C THR A 3 8.07 -8.45 9.63
N SER A 4 9.07 -8.47 10.52
CA SER A 4 8.96 -7.73 11.79
C SER A 4 8.97 -6.22 11.60
N LYS A 5 9.82 -5.68 10.72
CA LYS A 5 9.99 -4.23 10.55
C LYS A 5 8.76 -3.56 9.94
N VAL A 6 8.17 -4.14 8.89
CA VAL A 6 6.95 -3.59 8.26
C VAL A 6 5.75 -3.68 9.21
N TRP A 7 5.65 -4.76 9.98
CA TRP A 7 4.62 -4.89 11.01
C TRP A 7 4.78 -3.87 12.14
N GLU A 8 6.01 -3.61 12.60
CA GLU A 8 6.30 -2.57 13.60
C GLU A 8 5.96 -1.16 13.10
N ILE A 9 6.26 -0.87 11.83
CA ILE A 9 5.87 0.37 11.16
C ILE A 9 4.35 0.54 11.23
N LEU A 10 3.60 -0.48 10.79
CA LEU A 10 2.14 -0.42 10.76
C LEU A 10 1.54 -0.26 12.17
N LYS A 11 2.08 -0.99 13.15
CA LYS A 11 1.67 -0.86 14.56
C LYS A 11 1.87 0.57 15.07
N LYS A 12 3.06 1.16 14.87
CA LYS A 12 3.35 2.53 15.30
C LYS A 12 2.50 3.56 14.53
N PHE A 13 2.23 3.32 13.25
CA PHE A 13 1.37 4.18 12.45
C PHE A 13 -0.07 4.20 12.99
N LYS A 14 -0.63 3.04 13.36
CA LYS A 14 -1.97 2.97 13.96
C LYS A 14 -2.05 3.75 15.27
N GLU A 15 -1.01 3.69 16.10
CA GLU A 15 -0.92 4.50 17.31
C GLU A 15 -0.94 6.00 16.99
N LEU A 16 -0.17 6.46 15.99
CA LEU A 16 -0.22 7.84 15.50
C LEU A 16 -1.63 8.24 15.01
N CYS A 17 -2.30 7.36 14.28
CA CYS A 17 -3.68 7.59 13.82
C CYS A 17 -4.63 7.80 14.99
N ARG A 18 -4.47 7.03 16.08
CA ARG A 18 -5.25 7.22 17.31
C ARG A 18 -5.02 8.59 17.92
N PHE A 19 -3.78 9.07 17.99
CA PHE A 19 -3.46 10.42 18.48
C PHE A 19 -4.04 11.54 17.61
N ARG A 20 -4.25 11.28 16.32
CA ARG A 20 -4.93 12.20 15.39
C ARG A 20 -6.47 12.18 15.54
N GLY A 21 -7.02 11.36 16.43
CA GLY A 21 -8.46 11.21 16.61
C GLY A 21 -9.13 10.32 15.57
N TRP A 22 -8.37 9.58 14.76
CA TRP A 22 -8.93 8.60 13.84
C TRP A 22 -9.25 7.30 14.57
N ARG A 23 -10.33 6.64 14.16
CA ARG A 23 -10.68 5.33 14.70
C ARG A 23 -9.77 4.29 14.09
N ILE A 24 -9.33 3.33 14.90
CA ILE A 24 -8.47 2.24 14.45
C ILE A 24 -9.04 0.92 14.94
N SER A 25 -8.75 -0.15 14.20
CA SER A 25 -8.99 -1.51 14.66
C SER A 25 -8.09 -1.88 15.84
N GLU A 26 -8.62 -2.70 16.74
CA GLU A 26 -7.83 -3.35 17.79
C GLU A 26 -6.98 -4.51 17.22
N SER A 27 -7.59 -5.35 16.37
CA SER A 27 -7.00 -6.59 15.86
C SER A 27 -6.56 -6.55 14.39
N ASP A 28 -7.34 -5.86 13.56
CA ASP A 28 -7.14 -5.83 12.10
C ASP A 28 -6.26 -4.64 11.70
N ASP A 29 -6.10 -4.36 10.42
CA ASP A 29 -5.23 -3.27 9.93
C ASP A 29 -6.02 -2.19 9.18
N TRP A 30 -7.09 -1.66 9.78
CA TRP A 30 -7.86 -0.55 9.20
C TRP A 30 -7.86 0.70 10.07
N VAL A 31 -8.06 1.84 9.41
CA VAL A 31 -8.24 3.17 9.97
C VAL A 31 -9.53 3.75 9.40
N GLU A 32 -10.34 4.37 10.25
CA GLU A 32 -11.59 5.03 9.86
C GLU A 32 -11.53 6.52 10.21
N THR A 33 -11.80 7.35 9.21
CA THR A 33 -11.89 8.80 9.32
C THR A 33 -12.91 9.35 8.32
N GLY A 34 -13.72 10.34 8.71
CA GLY A 34 -14.72 10.93 7.82
C GLY A 34 -15.70 9.91 7.21
N ASN A 35 -16.09 8.86 7.95
CA ASN A 35 -16.91 7.73 7.49
C ASN A 35 -16.29 6.91 6.33
N GLN A 36 -14.99 7.05 6.09
CA GLN A 36 -14.25 6.27 5.11
C GLN A 36 -13.36 5.25 5.82
N TYR A 37 -13.37 4.01 5.31
CA TYR A 37 -12.49 2.94 5.78
C TYR A 37 -11.25 2.87 4.89
N HIS A 38 -10.08 2.91 5.52
CA HIS A 38 -8.77 2.80 4.87
C HIS A 38 -8.10 1.53 5.40
N ASN A 39 -8.00 0.52 4.55
CA ASN A 39 -7.50 -0.79 4.94
C ASN A 39 -6.03 -0.97 4.51
N PHE A 40 -5.19 -1.52 5.37
CA PHE A 40 -3.83 -1.90 5.08
C PHE A 40 -3.73 -3.43 5.02
N LEU A 41 -3.02 -3.95 4.02
CA LEU A 41 -2.81 -5.38 3.80
C LEU A 41 -1.32 -5.65 3.74
N LEU A 42 -0.75 -6.14 4.84
CA LEU A 42 0.62 -6.63 4.85
C LEU A 42 0.71 -7.97 4.12
N THR A 43 1.51 -8.03 3.06
CA THR A 43 1.71 -9.24 2.28
C THR A 43 3.17 -9.47 1.94
N ARG A 44 3.57 -10.73 1.79
CA ARG A 44 4.85 -11.12 1.19
C ARG A 44 4.67 -11.37 -0.30
N ASN A 45 3.69 -12.19 -0.62
CA ASN A 45 3.33 -12.57 -1.97
C ASN A 45 1.82 -12.86 -2.00
N ILE A 46 1.19 -12.66 -3.15
CA ILE A 46 -0.20 -12.97 -3.37
C ILE A 46 -0.40 -13.45 -4.81
N ASN A 47 -1.25 -14.45 -4.97
CA ASN A 47 -1.64 -14.89 -6.31
C ASN A 47 -2.36 -13.74 -7.05
N PRO A 48 -2.01 -13.45 -8.32
CA PRO A 48 -2.63 -12.40 -9.10
C PRO A 48 -4.16 -12.40 -9.14
N SER A 49 -4.78 -13.58 -9.22
CA SER A 49 -6.25 -13.71 -9.20
C SER A 49 -6.86 -13.28 -7.86
N SER A 50 -6.20 -13.64 -6.76
CA SER A 50 -6.61 -13.26 -5.41
C SER A 50 -6.43 -11.75 -5.21
N PHE A 51 -5.31 -11.19 -5.68
CA PHE A 51 -5.08 -9.76 -5.68
C PHE A 51 -6.20 -9.02 -6.41
N LYS A 52 -6.52 -9.41 -7.65
CA LYS A 52 -7.59 -8.80 -8.44
C LYS A 52 -8.94 -8.88 -7.73
N ASN A 53 -9.28 -10.04 -7.17
CA ASN A 53 -10.53 -10.23 -6.44
C ASN A 53 -10.62 -9.33 -5.20
N ILE A 54 -9.55 -9.24 -4.40
CA ILE A 54 -9.53 -8.43 -3.18
C ILE A 54 -9.54 -6.94 -3.51
N ALA A 55 -8.72 -6.51 -4.47
CA ALA A 55 -8.66 -5.11 -4.94
C ALA A 55 -9.99 -4.64 -5.54
N THR A 56 -10.73 -5.53 -6.20
CA THR A 56 -12.06 -5.24 -6.77
C THR A 56 -13.13 -5.14 -5.67
N ASN A 57 -13.20 -6.15 -4.79
CA ASN A 57 -14.28 -6.23 -3.80
C ASN A 57 -14.08 -5.28 -2.61
N ARG A 58 -12.84 -4.89 -2.31
CA ARG A 58 -12.45 -3.99 -1.22
C ARG A 58 -13.08 -4.32 0.14
N LYS A 59 -13.42 -5.59 0.38
CA LYS A 59 -14.06 -6.02 1.63
C LYS A 59 -13.07 -5.87 2.79
N CYS A 60 -13.51 -5.20 3.84
CA CYS A 60 -12.78 -5.00 5.08
C CYS A 60 -13.62 -5.55 6.22
N VAL A 61 -12.99 -6.34 7.09
CA VAL A 61 -13.66 -6.87 8.28
C VAL A 61 -13.49 -5.87 9.42
N VAL A 62 -14.60 -5.43 9.98
CA VAL A 62 -14.65 -4.55 11.14
C VAL A 62 -15.10 -5.38 12.34
N ARG A 63 -14.23 -5.47 13.34
CA ARG A 63 -14.51 -6.08 14.63
C ARG A 63 -14.67 -5.01 15.69
N GLU A 64 -15.79 -5.03 16.40
CA GLU A 64 -16.08 -4.15 17.54
C GLU A 64 -16.46 -5.05 18.73
N GLY A 65 -15.50 -5.29 19.62
CA GLY A 65 -15.64 -6.26 20.71
C GLY A 65 -15.84 -7.69 20.19
N LEU A 66 -17.06 -8.22 20.37
CA LEU A 66 -17.45 -9.56 19.91
C LEU A 66 -18.23 -9.54 18.58
N SER A 67 -18.61 -8.35 18.10
CA SER A 67 -19.39 -8.19 16.87
C SER A 67 -18.47 -8.05 15.66
N TYR A 68 -18.88 -8.66 14.54
CA TYR A 68 -18.19 -8.59 13.26
C TYR A 68 -19.15 -8.10 12.18
N ARG A 69 -18.63 -7.24 11.30
CA ARG A 69 -19.31 -6.86 10.06
C ARG A 69 -18.31 -6.72 8.92
N VAL A 70 -18.79 -6.89 7.70
CA VAL A 70 -18.00 -6.64 6.48
C VAL A 70 -18.45 -5.30 5.91
N VAL A 71 -17.50 -4.38 5.76
CA VAL A 71 -17.71 -3.09 5.11
C VAL A 71 -16.90 -3.04 3.82
N GLU A 72 -17.26 -2.11 2.93
CA GLU A 72 -16.41 -1.78 1.79
C GLU A 72 -15.40 -0.72 2.21
N ALA A 73 -14.12 -1.01 2.03
CA ALA A 73 -13.06 -0.04 2.23
C ALA A 73 -13.09 1.00 1.11
N SER A 74 -13.10 2.28 1.51
CA SER A 74 -12.96 3.40 0.58
C SER A 74 -11.59 3.39 -0.08
N TYR A 75 -10.56 2.94 0.65
CA TYR A 75 -9.19 2.82 0.17
C TYR A 75 -8.50 1.57 0.71
N MET A 76 -7.57 1.02 -0.08
CA MET A 76 -6.80 -0.16 0.30
C MET A 76 -5.31 0.03 -0.01
N ALA A 77 -4.44 -0.17 0.97
CA ALA A 77 -2.99 -0.12 0.80
C ALA A 77 -2.42 -1.52 0.91
N TRP A 78 -1.69 -1.98 -0.10
CA TRP A 78 -0.91 -3.21 -0.02
C TRP A 78 0.52 -2.86 0.37
N LEU A 79 0.97 -3.44 1.48
CA LEU A 79 2.31 -3.28 2.01
C LEU A 79 3.09 -4.56 1.72
N PHE A 80 3.97 -4.52 0.73
CA PHE A 80 4.77 -5.65 0.30
C PHE A 80 6.08 -5.70 1.11
N SER A 81 6.28 -6.76 1.90
CA SER A 81 7.56 -6.98 2.60
C SER A 81 8.62 -7.71 1.76
N GLU A 82 8.24 -8.15 0.56
CA GLU A 82 9.11 -8.71 -0.48
C GLU A 82 8.70 -8.07 -1.82
N THR A 83 9.64 -7.91 -2.75
CA THR A 83 9.37 -7.19 -4.01
C THR A 83 8.19 -7.85 -4.75
N PRO A 84 7.13 -7.09 -5.09
CA PRO A 84 6.00 -7.65 -5.80
C PRO A 84 6.43 -8.16 -7.18
N PRO A 85 5.91 -9.31 -7.65
CA PRO A 85 6.24 -9.82 -8.97
C PRO A 85 5.73 -8.87 -10.06
N GLU A 86 6.47 -8.76 -11.15
CA GLU A 86 6.15 -7.84 -12.27
C GLU A 86 4.75 -8.09 -12.83
N SER A 87 4.28 -9.34 -12.86
CA SER A 87 2.92 -9.68 -13.28
C SER A 87 1.83 -9.02 -12.43
N LEU A 88 2.06 -8.84 -11.13
CA LEU A 88 1.14 -8.13 -10.24
C LEU A 88 1.18 -6.62 -10.50
N VAL A 89 2.37 -6.09 -10.73
CA VAL A 89 2.56 -4.67 -11.11
C VAL A 89 1.84 -4.38 -12.43
N ASN A 90 1.96 -5.23 -13.43
CA ASN A 90 1.31 -5.06 -14.73
C ASN A 90 -0.21 -5.11 -14.61
N ILE A 91 -0.78 -6.06 -13.85
CA ILE A 91 -2.22 -6.09 -13.57
C ILE A 91 -2.67 -4.77 -12.95
N PHE A 92 -1.90 -4.23 -12.02
CA PHE A 92 -2.25 -2.97 -11.40
C PHE A 92 -2.25 -1.80 -12.41
N LEU A 93 -1.20 -1.70 -13.25
CA LEU A 93 -1.07 -0.65 -14.24
C LEU A 93 -2.14 -0.73 -15.35
N GLU A 94 -2.55 -1.93 -15.73
CA GLU A 94 -3.58 -2.18 -16.76
C GLU A 94 -5.01 -1.92 -16.27
N ASN A 95 -5.21 -1.67 -14.96
CA ASN A 95 -6.54 -1.46 -14.37
C ASN A 95 -6.63 -0.06 -13.70
N PRO A 96 -6.94 1.00 -14.47
CA PRO A 96 -6.97 2.38 -13.98
C PRO A 96 -7.94 2.64 -12.81
N GLU A 97 -8.96 1.80 -12.65
CA GLU A 97 -9.89 1.91 -11.53
C GLU A 97 -9.26 1.48 -10.21
N PHE A 98 -8.27 0.57 -10.24
CA PHE A 98 -7.52 0.22 -9.04
C PHE A 98 -6.62 1.36 -8.60
N SER A 99 -6.02 2.09 -9.55
CA SER A 99 -5.02 3.11 -9.21
C SER A 99 -5.57 4.28 -8.40
N LYS A 100 -6.89 4.53 -8.44
CA LYS A 100 -7.54 5.58 -7.64
C LYS A 100 -7.81 5.18 -6.19
N LYS A 101 -8.06 3.89 -5.92
CA LYS A 101 -8.56 3.39 -4.62
C LYS A 101 -7.60 2.44 -3.92
N VAL A 102 -6.65 1.88 -4.66
CA VAL A 102 -5.68 0.90 -4.17
C VAL A 102 -4.30 1.50 -4.29
N ALA A 103 -3.56 1.57 -3.19
CA ALA A 103 -2.15 1.96 -3.16
C ALA A 103 -1.26 0.73 -3.01
N LEU A 104 -0.15 0.66 -3.73
CA LEU A 104 0.87 -0.38 -3.54
C LEU A 104 2.18 0.25 -3.06
N TYR A 105 2.70 -0.29 -1.96
CA TYR A 105 3.97 0.10 -1.37
C TYR A 105 4.89 -1.12 -1.34
N ASP A 106 5.99 -1.05 -2.07
CA ASP A 106 7.10 -2.00 -1.94
C ASP A 106 8.05 -1.54 -0.83
N LEU A 107 7.98 -2.24 0.30
CA LEU A 107 8.80 -2.03 1.49
C LEU A 107 9.89 -3.09 1.63
N SER A 108 10.11 -3.93 0.60
CA SER A 108 11.10 -5.01 0.62
C SER A 108 12.51 -4.53 0.93
N SER A 109 12.88 -3.37 0.40
CA SER A 109 14.17 -2.71 0.64
C SER A 109 14.43 -2.43 2.12
N LEU A 110 13.39 -2.24 2.94
CA LEU A 110 13.54 -2.02 4.38
C LEU A 110 14.13 -3.22 5.12
N ALA A 111 13.88 -4.43 4.62
CA ALA A 111 14.44 -5.66 5.17
C ALA A 111 15.93 -5.83 4.82
N GLU A 112 16.40 -5.15 3.77
CA GLU A 112 17.81 -5.12 3.34
C GLU A 112 18.61 -4.00 4.03
N GLY A 113 17.99 -3.28 4.97
CA GLY A 113 18.61 -2.15 5.65
C GLY A 113 18.63 -0.85 4.83
N LYS A 114 18.10 -0.86 3.61
CA LYS A 114 17.86 0.35 2.82
C LYS A 114 16.64 1.06 3.41
N ASN A 115 16.61 2.39 3.34
CA ASN A 115 15.47 3.19 3.78
C ASN A 115 14.76 3.78 2.57
N THR A 116 14.36 2.91 1.64
CA THR A 116 13.59 3.28 0.45
C THR A 116 12.28 2.50 0.41
N CYS A 117 11.23 3.15 -0.08
CA CYS A 117 9.93 2.55 -0.36
C CYS A 117 9.56 2.93 -1.79
N VAL A 118 9.20 1.95 -2.63
CA VAL A 118 8.66 2.26 -3.96
C VAL A 118 7.15 2.30 -3.88
N LYS A 119 6.56 3.43 -4.26
CA LYS A 119 5.11 3.63 -4.36
C LYS A 119 4.71 3.53 -5.82
N LEU A 120 3.75 2.66 -6.15
CA LEU A 120 3.42 2.39 -7.56
C LEU A 120 2.41 3.37 -8.15
N ASN A 121 1.65 4.08 -7.32
CA ASN A 121 0.57 4.96 -7.77
C ASN A 121 0.23 6.03 -6.75
N TYR A 122 -0.62 6.98 -7.15
CA TYR A 122 -1.16 8.01 -6.27
C TYR A 122 -2.61 7.69 -5.86
N THR A 123 -2.97 8.01 -4.62
CA THR A 123 -4.36 8.03 -4.14
C THR A 123 -4.62 9.34 -3.40
N ASP A 124 -5.87 9.78 -3.36
CA ASP A 124 -6.31 10.95 -2.59
C ASP A 124 -6.64 10.62 -1.11
N SER A 125 -6.29 9.42 -0.64
CA SER A 125 -6.46 8.97 0.73
C SER A 125 -5.60 9.80 1.70
N ALA A 126 -6.24 10.62 2.54
CA ALA A 126 -5.55 11.39 3.57
C ALA A 126 -4.78 10.49 4.57
N VAL A 127 -5.30 9.29 4.85
CA VAL A 127 -4.62 8.31 5.72
C VAL A 127 -3.34 7.80 5.06
N PHE A 128 -3.35 7.54 3.75
CA PHE A 128 -2.17 7.02 3.04
C PHE A 128 -1.12 8.12 2.85
N GLN A 129 -1.54 9.35 2.59
CA GLN A 129 -0.63 10.50 2.58
C GLN A 129 0.02 10.74 3.96
N GLU A 130 -0.73 10.54 5.05
CA GLU A 130 -0.15 10.60 6.40
C GLU A 130 0.78 9.43 6.68
N PHE A 131 0.47 8.23 6.18
CA PHE A 131 1.37 7.08 6.26
C PHE A 131 2.70 7.36 5.56
N GLU A 132 2.66 7.97 4.39
CA GLU A 132 3.85 8.38 3.63
C GLU A 132 4.71 9.38 4.42
N LYS A 133 4.08 10.45 4.94
CA LYS A 133 4.76 11.42 5.79
C LYS A 133 5.34 10.78 7.05
N PHE A 134 4.63 9.83 7.63
CA PHE A 134 5.09 9.07 8.80
C PHE A 134 6.33 8.22 8.48
N LEU A 135 6.35 7.53 7.34
CA LEU A 135 7.52 6.78 6.88
C LEU A 135 8.74 7.68 6.70
N GLU A 136 8.57 8.84 6.07
CA GLU A 136 9.64 9.81 5.87
C GLU A 136 10.13 10.41 7.19
N ARG A 137 9.21 10.90 8.03
CA ARG A 137 9.53 11.61 9.28
C ARG A 137 10.08 10.70 10.37
N ASP A 138 9.44 9.55 10.60
CA ASP A 138 9.70 8.73 11.80
C ASP A 138 10.65 7.56 11.51
N PHE A 139 10.78 7.18 10.23
CA PHE A 139 11.64 6.08 9.81
C PHE A 139 12.74 6.50 8.81
N GLY A 140 12.75 7.77 8.37
CA GLY A 140 13.73 8.26 7.40
C GLY A 140 13.65 7.55 6.04
N VAL A 141 12.48 7.00 5.71
CA VAL A 141 12.27 6.26 4.46
C VAL A 141 12.03 7.22 3.33
N ARG A 142 12.85 7.16 2.28
CA ARG A 142 12.62 7.90 1.03
C ARG A 142 11.58 7.18 0.19
N ILE A 143 10.52 7.89 -0.19
CA ILE A 143 9.48 7.35 -1.07
C ILE A 143 9.83 7.67 -2.52
N GLU A 144 9.89 6.64 -3.35
CA GLU A 144 10.19 6.73 -4.78
C GLU A 144 8.96 6.31 -5.58
N GLU A 145 8.58 7.09 -6.58
CA GLU A 145 7.47 6.72 -7.46
C GLU A 145 7.95 5.76 -8.54
N TYR A 146 7.21 4.67 -8.74
CA TYR A 146 7.52 3.65 -9.75
C TYR A 146 7.58 4.22 -11.17
N THR A 147 6.77 5.23 -11.49
CA THR A 147 6.78 5.95 -12.77
C THR A 147 8.13 6.61 -13.07
N ASN A 148 8.87 7.02 -12.04
CA ASN A 148 10.19 7.61 -12.18
C ASN A 148 11.30 6.55 -12.29
N LEU A 149 10.98 5.28 -12.02
CA LEU A 149 11.92 4.15 -12.05
C LEU A 149 11.89 3.37 -13.37
N LYS A 150 10.83 3.50 -14.18
CA LYS A 150 10.85 2.95 -15.54
C LYS A 150 11.78 3.81 -16.41
N PRO A 151 12.71 3.20 -17.15
CA PRO A 151 13.30 3.87 -18.31
C PRO A 151 12.14 4.31 -19.22
N ARG A 152 12.20 5.51 -19.77
CA ARG A 152 11.33 5.88 -20.90
C ARG A 152 11.70 4.96 -22.06
N VAL A 153 11.00 3.84 -22.22
CA VAL A 153 11.24 2.88 -23.31
C VAL A 153 10.85 3.48 -24.69
N GLU A 154 10.37 4.72 -24.74
CA GLU A 154 9.97 5.40 -25.97
C GLU A 154 11.13 6.04 -26.76
N ASP A 155 12.36 6.11 -26.23
CA ASP A 155 13.50 6.71 -26.96
C ASP A 155 14.39 5.69 -27.71
N CYS A 156 14.09 4.38 -27.70
CA CYS A 156 14.91 3.38 -28.41
C CYS A 156 14.30 2.84 -29.73
N ALA A 157 13.13 3.30 -30.17
CA ALA A 157 12.49 2.80 -31.39
C ALA A 157 12.78 3.60 -32.68
N LEU A 158 13.70 4.59 -32.65
CA LEU A 158 14.00 5.44 -33.81
C LEU A 158 15.43 5.31 -34.38
N ALA A 159 16.25 4.36 -33.90
CA ALA A 159 17.66 4.28 -34.30
C ALA A 159 18.03 3.13 -35.27
N GLU A 160 17.09 2.33 -35.77
CA GLU A 160 17.41 1.23 -36.71
C GLU A 160 16.68 1.31 -38.07
N ILE A 161 16.47 2.53 -38.59
CA ILE A 161 16.18 2.70 -40.03
C ILE A 161 17.03 3.88 -40.55
N LEU A 162 18.30 3.60 -40.85
CA LEU A 162 19.09 4.31 -41.85
C LEU A 162 19.90 3.29 -42.66
#